data_AF-A0A2E0A3M5-F1
#
_entry.id   AF-A0A2E0A3M5-F1
#
_cell.length_a   1.000
_cell.length_b   1.000
_cell.length_c   1.000
_cell.angle_alpha   90.00
_cell.angle_beta   90.00
_cell.angle_gamma   90.00
#
_symmetry.space_group_name_H-M   'P 1'
#
loop_
_entity.id
_entity.type
_entity.pdbx_description
1 polymer ?
#
loop_
_entity_poly.entity_id
_entity_poly.type
_entity_poly.pdbx_seq_one_letter_code
_entity_poly.pdbx_strand_id
1 'polypeptide(L)'
;MDIQKTGSTFVSAFLKNSCLLEEIGESKHGTIRAKYNPDNFYFMSIREPVSCYISLFRYGLDKRGGFFKSLKSAGYKDLYQDESVSFNKWLEFISSPESAVILGNNYEKVDPSVGLGLLSYRVFILSVQQPFKKLDNIHSYDRLMRVYE
;
A
#
# COMPACT_ATOMS: atom_id res chain seq x y z
N MET A 1 7.78 -0.31 -8.26
CA MET A 1 7.25 0.47 -7.12
C MET A 1 6.15 -0.33 -6.49
N ASP A 2 6.52 -1.22 -5.57
CA ASP A 2 5.60 -2.28 -5.18
C ASP A 2 5.02 -2.05 -3.80
N ILE A 3 3.78 -2.46 -3.60
CA ILE A 3 3.21 -2.57 -2.25
C ILE A 3 3.98 -3.68 -1.51
N GLN A 4 4.10 -3.57 -0.19
CA GLN A 4 4.67 -4.68 0.57
C GLN A 4 3.87 -5.97 0.30
N LYS A 5 4.61 -7.06 0.07
CA LYS A 5 4.08 -8.43 -0.02
C LYS A 5 3.31 -8.78 -1.30
N THR A 6 3.61 -8.10 -2.41
CA THR A 6 3.08 -8.39 -3.75
C THR A 6 3.99 -9.27 -4.62
N GLY A 7 4.96 -9.96 -4.01
CA GLY A 7 5.92 -10.79 -4.77
C GLY A 7 6.95 -9.97 -5.57
N SER A 8 7.12 -8.68 -5.24
CA SER A 8 8.02 -7.77 -5.96
C SER A 8 9.45 -8.28 -6.12
N THR A 9 9.99 -8.99 -5.12
CA THR A 9 11.31 -9.60 -5.22
C THR A 9 11.44 -10.57 -6.39
N PHE A 10 10.40 -11.36 -6.65
CA PHE A 10 10.38 -12.27 -7.79
C PHE A 10 10.33 -11.49 -9.11
N VAL A 11 9.44 -10.50 -9.21
CA VAL A 11 9.28 -9.67 -10.42
C VAL A 11 10.58 -8.91 -10.74
N SER A 12 11.20 -8.28 -9.74
CA SER A 12 12.48 -7.59 -9.91
C SER A 12 13.58 -8.55 -10.36
N ALA A 13 13.67 -9.75 -9.78
CA ALA A 13 14.65 -10.75 -10.20
C ALA A 13 14.40 -11.23 -11.64
N PHE A 14 13.13 -11.47 -12.00
CA PHE A 14 12.75 -11.85 -13.36
C PHE A 14 13.14 -10.77 -14.38
N LEU A 15 12.80 -9.50 -14.10
CA LEU A 15 13.11 -8.38 -14.98
C LEU A 15 14.62 -8.19 -15.13
N LYS A 16 15.39 -8.29 -14.03
CA LYS A 16 16.87 -8.20 -14.07
C LYS A 16 17.51 -9.27 -14.94
N ASN A 17 16.93 -10.46 -14.96
CA ASN A 17 17.48 -11.59 -15.72
C ASN A 17 16.99 -11.66 -17.17
N SER A 18 15.88 -11.00 -17.50
CA SER A 18 15.17 -11.21 -18.78
C SER A 18 15.00 -9.94 -19.60
N CYS A 19 15.16 -8.75 -19.01
CA CYS A 19 15.05 -7.49 -19.71
C CYS A 19 16.40 -7.08 -20.29
N LEU A 20 16.40 -6.67 -21.56
CA LEU A 20 17.60 -6.12 -22.22
C LEU A 20 17.86 -4.66 -21.81
N LEU A 21 16.87 -4.00 -21.20
CA LEU A 21 16.99 -2.63 -20.75
C LEU A 21 17.68 -2.56 -19.39
N GLU A 22 18.50 -1.53 -19.20
CA GLU A 22 19.18 -1.26 -17.94
C GLU A 22 18.17 -0.86 -16.84
N GLU A 23 18.42 -1.33 -15.62
CA GLU A 23 17.67 -0.86 -14.45
C GLU A 23 18.16 0.54 -14.05
N ILE A 24 17.35 1.56 -14.36
CA ILE A 24 17.66 2.96 -14.05
C ILE A 24 17.43 3.29 -12.56
N GLY A 25 16.69 2.45 -11.82
CA GLY A 25 16.59 2.55 -10.36
C GLY A 25 15.51 1.68 -9.71
N GLU A 26 15.74 1.33 -8.44
CA GLU A 26 14.81 0.58 -7.60
C GLU A 26 14.40 1.43 -6.39
N SER A 27 13.10 1.69 -6.22
CA SER A 27 12.55 2.27 -5.00
C SER A 27 11.48 1.37 -4.42
N LYS A 28 11.83 0.66 -3.34
CA LYS A 28 10.89 -0.18 -2.61
C LYS A 28 9.87 0.70 -1.89
N HIS A 29 8.59 0.50 -2.19
CA HIS A 29 7.47 1.19 -1.54
C HIS A 29 7.48 2.73 -1.70
N GLY A 30 8.29 3.26 -2.62
CA GLY A 30 8.39 4.68 -2.90
C GLY A 30 7.34 5.14 -3.92
N THR A 31 6.78 6.32 -3.69
CA THR A 31 5.83 6.97 -4.60
C THR A 31 6.53 7.56 -5.83
N ILE A 32 5.81 7.74 -6.94
CA ILE A 32 6.32 8.48 -8.10
C ILE A 32 6.42 9.97 -7.74
N ARG A 33 7.64 10.42 -7.43
CA ARG A 33 7.94 11.82 -7.07
C ARG A 33 8.20 12.67 -8.32
N ALA A 34 8.59 13.93 -8.12
CA ALA A 34 8.77 14.93 -9.17
C ALA A 34 9.79 14.56 -10.28
N LYS A 35 10.66 13.56 -10.07
CA LYS A 35 11.62 13.06 -11.07
C LYS A 35 11.02 11.99 -11.99
N TYR A 36 9.72 12.08 -12.30
CA TYR A 36 9.11 11.20 -13.29
C TYR A 36 9.69 11.52 -14.67
N ASN A 37 10.18 10.49 -15.35
CA ASN A 37 10.57 10.55 -16.76
C ASN A 37 9.57 9.73 -17.59
N PRO A 38 8.83 10.33 -18.54
CA PRO A 38 7.87 9.62 -19.40
C PRO A 38 8.52 8.60 -20.34
N ASP A 39 9.82 8.71 -20.62
CA ASP A 39 10.54 7.79 -21.52
C ASP A 39 10.95 6.48 -20.83
N ASN A 40 10.76 6.40 -19.50
CA ASN A 40 11.09 5.21 -18.72
C ASN A 40 9.87 4.29 -18.56
N PHE A 41 10.12 2.99 -18.48
CA PHE A 41 9.11 2.01 -18.10
C PHE A 41 9.03 1.86 -16.58
N TYR A 42 7.83 1.94 -16.03
CA TYR A 42 7.58 1.74 -14.60
C TYR A 42 6.75 0.49 -14.40
N PHE A 43 7.21 -0.37 -13.49
CA PHE A 43 6.52 -1.59 -13.13
C PHE A 43 6.04 -1.52 -11.68
N MET A 44 4.83 -2.01 -11.47
CA MET A 44 4.30 -2.30 -10.14
C MET A 44 3.54 -3.63 -10.18
N SER A 45 3.69 -4.44 -9.14
CA SER A 45 2.86 -5.61 -8.94
C SER A 45 1.80 -5.36 -7.89
N ILE A 46 0.59 -5.86 -8.16
CA ILE A 46 -0.51 -5.94 -7.21
C ILE A 46 -0.79 -7.41 -6.90
N ARG A 47 -1.35 -7.66 -5.72
CA ARG A 47 -1.79 -8.99 -5.29
C ARG A 47 -3.28 -8.94 -5.00
N GLU A 48 -3.94 -10.08 -5.17
CA GLU A 48 -5.32 -10.26 -4.71
C GLU A 48 -5.46 -9.75 -3.25
N PRO A 49 -6.48 -8.91 -2.96
CA PRO A 49 -6.59 -8.19 -1.69
C PRO A 49 -6.51 -9.05 -0.44
N VAL A 50 -7.29 -10.13 -0.36
CA VAL A 50 -7.36 -11.00 0.82
C VAL A 50 -5.99 -11.65 1.06
N SER A 51 -5.36 -12.15 0.01
CA SER A 51 -4.02 -12.74 0.04
C SER A 51 -2.95 -11.74 0.47
N CYS A 52 -3.08 -10.47 0.08
CA CYS A 52 -2.22 -9.39 0.52
C CYS A 52 -2.37 -9.16 2.03
N TYR A 53 -3.60 -9.06 2.53
CA TYR A 53 -3.88 -8.88 3.96
C TYR A 53 -3.42 -10.04 4.82
N ILE A 54 -3.68 -11.29 4.41
CA ILE A 54 -3.17 -12.48 5.12
C ILE A 54 -1.64 -12.43 5.22
N SER A 55 -0.95 -12.06 4.14
CA SER A 55 0.51 -11.94 4.12
C SER A 55 1.02 -10.84 5.05
N LEU A 56 0.34 -9.69 5.09
CA LEU A 56 0.66 -8.57 6.00
C LEU A 56 0.43 -8.96 7.46
N PHE A 57 -0.70 -9.62 7.75
CA PHE A 57 -1.03 -10.11 9.09
C PHE A 57 0.02 -11.09 9.60
N ARG A 58 0.36 -12.12 8.81
CA ARG A 58 1.41 -13.09 9.15
C ARG A 58 2.77 -12.43 9.38
N TYR A 59 3.13 -11.45 8.58
CA TYR A 59 4.37 -10.69 8.80
C TYR A 59 4.36 -9.90 10.11
N GLY A 60 3.18 -9.44 10.54
CA GLY A 60 2.99 -8.80 11.84
C GLY A 60 2.99 -9.78 13.03
N LEU A 61 2.52 -11.02 12.85
CA LEU A 61 2.66 -12.09 13.86
C LEU A 61 4.14 -12.35 14.19
N ASP A 62 5.02 -12.26 13.19
CA ASP A 62 6.48 -12.32 13.38
C ASP A 62 7.07 -11.06 14.07
N LYS A 63 6.23 -10.12 14.50
CA LYS A 63 6.59 -8.83 15.11
C LYS A 63 7.34 -7.91 14.16
N ARG A 64 7.05 -8.00 12.85
CA ARG A 64 7.73 -7.23 11.78
C ARG A 64 6.77 -6.29 11.05
N GLY A 65 7.36 -5.33 10.34
CA GLY A 65 6.63 -4.40 9.47
C GLY A 65 6.08 -3.15 10.16
N GLY A 66 5.67 -2.17 9.36
CA GLY A 66 5.16 -0.88 9.85
C GLY A 66 3.85 -1.03 10.61
N PHE A 67 2.93 -1.86 10.10
CA PHE A 67 1.62 -2.09 10.72
C PHE A 67 1.73 -2.64 12.13
N PHE A 68 2.55 -3.67 12.35
CA PHE A 68 2.78 -4.20 13.69
C PHE A 68 3.32 -3.12 14.64
N LYS A 69 4.30 -2.33 14.18
CA LYS A 69 4.89 -1.25 14.99
C LYS A 69 3.84 -0.19 15.36
N SER A 70 3.05 0.26 14.39
CA SER A 70 2.00 1.26 14.60
C SER A 70 0.92 0.76 15.56
N LEU A 71 0.36 -0.43 15.32
CA LEU A 71 -0.68 -1.01 16.17
C LEU A 71 -0.16 -1.29 17.58
N LYS A 72 1.07 -1.82 17.71
CA LYS A 72 1.70 -2.01 19.03
C LYS A 72 1.85 -0.69 19.78
N SER A 73 2.33 0.35 19.10
CA SER A 73 2.50 1.68 19.71
C SER A 73 1.18 2.31 20.14
N ALA A 74 0.09 2.00 19.44
CA ALA A 74 -1.26 2.46 19.75
C ALA A 74 -2.00 1.55 20.76
N GLY A 75 -1.35 0.54 21.33
CA GLY A 75 -1.96 -0.36 22.33
C GLY A 75 -2.72 -1.56 21.76
N TYR A 76 -2.77 -1.72 20.43
CA TYR A 76 -3.50 -2.80 19.73
C TYR A 76 -2.64 -4.01 19.39
N LYS A 77 -1.63 -4.32 20.22
CA LYS A 77 -0.75 -5.48 19.98
C LYS A 77 -1.53 -6.82 19.99
N ASP A 78 -2.62 -6.87 20.75
CA ASP A 78 -3.41 -8.08 20.96
C ASP A 78 -4.23 -8.49 19.73
N LEU A 79 -4.27 -7.65 18.69
CA LEU A 79 -4.80 -8.03 17.38
C LEU A 79 -3.92 -9.09 16.68
N TYR A 80 -2.66 -9.24 17.07
CA TYR A 80 -1.73 -10.22 16.49
C TYR A 80 -1.61 -11.47 17.38
N GLN A 81 -2.62 -12.33 17.32
CA GLN A 81 -2.57 -13.70 17.87
C GLN A 81 -2.69 -14.72 16.74
N ASP A 82 -2.10 -15.90 16.92
CA ASP A 82 -2.11 -16.98 15.91
C ASP A 82 -3.44 -17.75 15.92
N GLU A 83 -4.53 -17.04 15.63
CA GLU A 83 -5.90 -17.55 15.60
C GLU A 83 -6.68 -16.93 14.44
N SER A 84 -7.56 -17.70 13.80
CA SER A 84 -8.39 -17.20 12.66
C SER A 84 -9.28 -16.02 13.05
N VAL A 85 -9.79 -16.01 14.28
CA VAL A 85 -10.60 -14.93 14.85
C VAL A 85 -9.80 -13.63 14.91
N SER A 86 -8.50 -13.71 15.19
CA SER A 86 -7.61 -12.56 15.31
C SER A 86 -7.33 -11.91 13.95
N PHE A 87 -7.25 -12.70 12.88
CA PHE A 87 -7.18 -12.14 11.52
C PHE A 87 -8.42 -11.33 11.17
N ASN A 88 -9.63 -11.83 11.49
CA ASN A 88 -10.86 -11.11 11.19
C ASN A 88 -10.96 -9.80 12.00
N LYS A 89 -10.65 -9.83 13.30
CA LYS A 89 -10.60 -8.62 14.14
C LYS A 89 -9.57 -7.62 13.63
N TRP A 90 -8.41 -8.10 13.21
CA TRP A 90 -7.37 -7.27 12.61
C TRP A 90 -7.84 -6.66 11.29
N LEU A 91 -8.49 -7.44 10.44
CA LEU A 91 -9.01 -6.98 9.14
C LEU A 91 -10.11 -5.93 9.32
N GLU A 92 -11.03 -6.15 10.26
CA GLU A 92 -12.06 -5.19 10.63
C GLU A 92 -11.44 -3.88 11.10
N PHE A 93 -10.44 -3.96 12.00
CA PHE A 93 -9.71 -2.79 12.48
C PHE A 93 -9.06 -2.01 11.34
N ILE A 94 -8.25 -2.65 10.48
CA ILE A 94 -7.53 -1.95 9.42
C ILE A 94 -8.43 -1.43 8.29
N SER A 95 -9.68 -1.91 8.21
CA SER A 95 -10.67 -1.48 7.24
C SER A 95 -11.55 -0.33 7.76
N SER A 96 -11.53 -0.09 9.07
CA SER A 96 -12.28 0.98 9.71
C SER A 96 -11.61 2.35 9.42
N PRO A 97 -12.38 3.38 9.00
CA PRO A 97 -11.86 4.73 8.80
C PRO A 97 -11.19 5.33 10.05
N GLU A 98 -11.70 5.00 11.23
CA GLU A 98 -11.19 5.48 12.53
C GLU A 98 -9.76 5.01 12.79
N SER A 99 -9.34 3.90 12.20
CA SER A 99 -7.98 3.38 12.30
C SER A 99 -6.96 4.15 11.47
N ALA A 100 -7.39 5.02 10.54
CA ALA A 100 -6.51 5.62 9.54
C ALA A 100 -5.33 6.40 10.16
N VAL A 101 -5.57 7.13 11.25
CA VAL A 101 -4.54 7.88 12.00
C VAL A 101 -3.46 6.95 12.56
N ILE A 102 -3.85 5.75 12.99
CA ILE A 102 -2.93 4.75 13.55
C ILE A 102 -2.12 4.08 12.42
N LEU A 103 -2.77 3.77 11.31
CA LEU A 103 -2.13 3.16 10.15
C LEU A 103 -1.11 4.11 9.49
N GLY A 104 -1.39 5.41 9.54
CA GLY A 104 -0.49 6.49 9.13
C GLY A 104 -0.24 6.53 7.63
N ASN A 105 0.97 6.94 7.25
CA ASN A 105 1.40 7.11 5.85
C ASN A 105 0.58 8.18 5.07
N ASN A 106 -0.04 9.14 5.77
CA ASN A 106 -1.00 10.11 5.22
C ASN A 106 -2.34 9.50 4.78
N TYR A 107 -2.67 8.28 5.20
CA TYR A 107 -3.97 7.69 4.88
C TYR A 107 -5.12 8.43 5.58
N GLU A 108 -4.85 8.97 6.77
CA GLU A 108 -5.78 9.79 7.55
C GLU A 108 -6.20 11.09 6.88
N LYS A 109 -5.51 11.51 5.81
CA LYS A 109 -5.83 12.72 5.05
C LYS A 109 -6.75 12.46 3.87
N VAL A 110 -7.07 11.20 3.58
CA VAL A 110 -8.00 10.85 2.51
C VAL A 110 -9.40 11.27 2.92
N ASP A 111 -10.07 12.03 2.05
CA ASP A 111 -11.46 12.42 2.28
C ASP A 111 -12.36 11.17 2.35
N PRO A 112 -13.10 10.96 3.45
CA PRO A 112 -13.96 9.79 3.62
C PRO A 112 -14.99 9.61 2.50
N SER A 113 -15.44 10.70 1.87
CA SER A 113 -16.40 10.67 0.75
C SER A 113 -15.87 9.97 -0.51
N VAL A 114 -14.55 9.79 -0.61
CA VAL A 114 -13.92 9.03 -1.71
C VAL A 114 -14.18 7.53 -1.57
N GLY A 115 -14.43 7.03 -0.35
CA GLY A 115 -14.63 5.61 -0.09
C GLY A 115 -13.38 4.75 -0.36
N LEU A 116 -12.19 5.36 -0.29
CA LEU A 116 -10.94 4.70 -0.65
C LEU A 116 -10.38 3.89 0.53
N GLY A 117 -10.53 2.56 0.47
CA GLY A 117 -9.95 1.65 1.46
C GLY A 117 -8.42 1.60 1.43
N LEU A 118 -7.82 1.08 2.51
CA LEU A 118 -6.38 1.11 2.76
C LEU A 118 -5.53 0.49 1.63
N LEU A 119 -5.90 -0.68 1.12
CA LEU A 119 -5.14 -1.31 0.04
C LEU A 119 -5.21 -0.49 -1.25
N SER A 120 -6.40 -0.01 -1.61
CA SER A 120 -6.60 0.86 -2.78
C SER A 120 -5.83 2.17 -2.65
N TYR A 121 -5.79 2.76 -1.45
CA TYR A 121 -4.93 3.90 -1.14
C TYR A 121 -3.45 3.59 -1.38
N ARG A 122 -2.97 2.46 -0.88
CA ARG A 122 -1.57 2.04 -1.06
C ARG A 122 -1.22 1.77 -2.53
N VAL A 123 -2.16 1.27 -3.33
CA VAL A 123 -2.01 1.16 -4.79
C VAL A 123 -1.91 2.55 -5.40
N PHE A 124 -2.87 3.43 -5.09
CA PHE A 124 -2.97 4.76 -5.66
C PHE A 124 -1.69 5.60 -5.45
N ILE A 125 -1.15 5.62 -4.23
CA ILE A 125 0.04 6.43 -3.94
C ILE A 125 1.31 5.91 -4.66
N LEU A 126 1.30 4.67 -5.15
CA LEU A 126 2.43 4.09 -5.89
C LEU A 126 2.23 4.12 -7.41
N SER A 127 0.97 4.15 -7.89
CA SER A 127 0.64 4.16 -9.32
C SER A 127 0.61 5.56 -9.93
N VAL A 128 0.49 6.60 -9.11
CA VAL A 128 0.23 7.97 -9.59
C VAL A 128 1.39 8.92 -9.30
N GLN A 129 1.68 9.81 -10.26
CA GLN A 129 2.61 10.93 -10.09
C GLN A 129 2.10 11.95 -9.08
N GLN A 130 2.94 12.35 -8.13
CA GLN A 130 2.63 13.36 -7.10
C GLN A 130 1.29 13.06 -6.37
N PRO A 131 1.12 11.84 -5.82
CA PRO A 131 -0.19 11.32 -5.41
C PRO A 131 -0.83 12.14 -4.28
N PHE A 132 -0.04 12.64 -3.33
CA PHE A 132 -0.55 13.42 -2.21
C PHE A 132 -1.16 14.75 -2.67
N LYS A 133 -0.51 15.46 -3.60
CA LYS A 133 -1.07 16.70 -4.16
C LYS A 133 -2.37 16.46 -4.93
N LYS A 134 -2.48 15.31 -5.60
CA LYS A 134 -3.71 14.94 -6.30
C LYS A 134 -4.82 14.63 -5.29
N LEU A 135 -4.52 13.90 -4.21
CA LEU A 135 -5.49 13.60 -3.16
C LEU A 135 -6.06 14.85 -2.49
N ASP A 136 -5.27 15.92 -2.32
CA ASP A 136 -5.75 17.20 -1.78
C ASP A 136 -6.94 17.80 -2.57
N ASN A 137 -7.16 17.35 -3.81
CA ASN A 137 -8.21 17.85 -4.71
C ASN A 137 -9.22 16.77 -5.14
N ILE A 138 -9.25 15.62 -4.45
CA ILE A 138 -10.13 14.48 -4.75
C ILE A 138 -11.11 14.29 -3.59
N HIS A 139 -12.38 14.63 -3.82
CA HIS A 139 -13.48 14.55 -2.85
C HIS A 139 -14.62 13.65 -3.34
N SER A 140 -14.35 12.76 -4.29
CA SER A 140 -15.30 11.75 -4.75
C SER A 140 -14.59 10.61 -5.46
N TYR A 141 -15.23 9.44 -5.48
CA TYR A 141 -14.74 8.28 -6.23
C TYR A 141 -14.61 8.57 -7.73
N ASP A 142 -15.58 9.25 -8.35
CA ASP A 142 -15.51 9.61 -9.77
C ASP A 142 -14.29 10.49 -10.08
N ARG A 143 -13.97 11.44 -9.19
CA ARG A 143 -12.80 12.30 -9.35
C ARG A 143 -11.50 11.52 -9.20
N LEU A 144 -11.47 10.51 -8.32
CA LEU A 144 -10.35 9.57 -8.18
C LEU A 144 -10.11 8.78 -9.48
N MET A 145 -11.17 8.27 -10.10
CA MET A 145 -11.06 7.44 -11.30
C MET A 145 -10.52 8.21 -12.50
N ARG A 146 -10.87 9.49 -12.65
CA ARG A 146 -10.32 10.39 -13.69
C ARG A 146 -8.81 10.62 -13.61
N VAL A 147 -8.15 10.19 -12.53
CA VAL A 147 -6.68 10.27 -12.44
C VAL A 147 -5.99 9.25 -13.34
N TYR A 148 -6.70 8.18 -13.70
CA TYR A 148 -6.20 7.08 -14.53
C TYR A 148 -6.61 7.21 -16.01
N GLU A 149 -7.42 8.22 -16.34
CA GLU A 149 -7.81 8.60 -17.71
C GLU A 149 -6.81 9.62 -18.27
#